data_AF-Q20X14-F1
#
_entry.id   AF-Q20X14-F1
#
_cell.length_a   1.000
_cell.length_b   1.000
_cell.length_c   1.000
_cell.angle_alpha   90.00
_cell.angle_beta   90.00
_cell.angle_gamma   90.00
#
_symmetry.space_group_name_H-M   'P 1'
#
loop_
_entity.id
_entity.type
_entity.pdbx_description
1 polymer ?
#
loop_
_entity_poly.entity_id
_entity_poly.type
_entity_poly.pdbx_seq_one_letter_code
_entity_poly.pdbx_strand_id
1 'polypeptide(L)'
;MARGDELMEALLDANAILMHPFVVGEVALGTLARREDTLSALVEMQMAVVAEPAEVLFFIQRNDIFGSGIGYVDAHLLVATTLTLEARLWTRDKKLRAVAERLSIAAEVE
;
A
#
# COMPACT_ATOMS: atom_id res chain seq x y z
N MET A 1 -21.99 0.88 -7.40
CA MET A 1 -20.58 0.64 -7.01
C MET A 1 -20.19 1.74 -6.04
N ALA A 2 -19.27 1.49 -5.10
CA ALA A 2 -18.85 2.55 -4.18
C ALA A 2 -17.97 3.53 -4.96
N ARG A 3 -18.03 4.84 -4.66
CA ARG A 3 -17.27 5.89 -5.38
C ARG A 3 -15.75 5.65 -5.41
N GLY A 4 -15.22 5.00 -4.39
CA GLY A 4 -13.80 4.59 -4.34
C GLY A 4 -13.44 3.50 -5.35
N ASP A 5 -14.41 2.74 -5.85
CA ASP A 5 -14.19 1.74 -6.90
C ASP A 5 -14.05 2.45 -8.28
N GLU A 6 -14.87 3.47 -8.56
CA GLU A 6 -14.80 4.26 -9.81
C GLU A 6 -13.50 5.05 -9.95
N LEU A 7 -13.03 5.68 -8.86
CA LEU A 7 -11.72 6.37 -8.87
C LEU A 7 -10.58 5.38 -9.11
N MET A 8 -10.67 4.19 -8.52
CA MET A 8 -9.63 3.18 -8.66
C MET A 8 -9.58 2.62 -10.09
N GLU A 9 -10.74 2.42 -10.73
CA GLU A 9 -10.81 2.06 -12.15
C GLU A 9 -10.15 3.15 -13.02
N ALA A 10 -10.47 4.42 -12.80
CA ALA A 10 -9.86 5.53 -13.55
C ALA A 10 -8.33 5.62 -13.35
N LEU A 11 -7.84 5.41 -12.13
CA LEU A 11 -6.39 5.40 -11.84
C LEU A 11 -5.70 4.18 -12.45
N LEU A 12 -6.37 3.04 -12.49
CA LEU A 12 -5.85 1.83 -13.13
C LEU A 12 -5.70 2.05 -14.63
N ASP A 13 -6.72 2.58 -15.29
CA ASP A 13 -6.70 2.90 -16.73
C ASP A 13 -5.61 3.95 -17.07
N ALA A 14 -5.31 4.85 -16.13
CA ALA A 14 -4.26 5.85 -16.27
C ALA A 14 -2.84 5.34 -15.94
N ASN A 15 -2.66 4.05 -15.60
CA ASN A 15 -1.41 3.48 -15.07
C ASN A 15 -0.86 4.25 -13.85
N ALA A 16 -1.76 4.80 -13.03
CA ALA A 16 -1.43 5.61 -11.86
C ALA A 16 -1.52 4.81 -10.53
N ILE A 17 -1.59 3.48 -10.61
CA ILE A 17 -1.59 2.60 -9.45
C ILE A 17 -0.26 1.85 -9.38
N LEU A 18 0.36 1.92 -8.20
CA LEU A 18 1.55 1.15 -7.88
C LEU A 18 1.18 -0.10 -7.08
N MET A 19 1.90 -1.19 -7.35
CA MET A 19 1.81 -2.43 -6.59
C MET A 19 3.03 -2.62 -5.69
N HIS A 20 2.89 -3.35 -4.59
CA HIS A 20 4.02 -3.66 -3.71
C HIS A 20 4.13 -5.18 -3.52
N PRO A 21 5.33 -5.79 -3.49
CA PRO A 21 5.47 -7.24 -3.40
C PRO A 21 4.77 -7.86 -2.19
N PHE A 22 4.72 -7.15 -1.07
CA PHE A 22 4.03 -7.64 0.13
C PHE A 22 2.51 -7.65 -0.02
N VAL A 23 1.93 -6.70 -0.78
CA VAL A 23 0.50 -6.74 -1.11
C VAL A 23 0.21 -7.94 -2.00
N VAL A 24 1.05 -8.20 -2.99
CA VAL A 24 0.93 -9.41 -3.84
C VAL A 24 1.00 -10.67 -2.99
N GLY A 25 1.94 -10.74 -2.04
CA GLY A 25 2.09 -11.87 -1.11
C GLY A 25 0.84 -12.11 -0.24
N GLU A 26 0.31 -11.05 0.37
CA GLU A 26 -0.94 -11.11 1.16
C GLU A 26 -2.13 -11.56 0.31
N VAL A 27 -2.28 -10.99 -0.90
CA VAL A 27 -3.33 -11.38 -1.85
C VAL A 27 -3.18 -12.84 -2.27
N ALA A 28 -1.95 -13.31 -2.49
CA ALA A 28 -1.67 -14.71 -2.82
C ALA A 28 -2.02 -15.70 -1.70
N LEU A 29 -2.01 -15.28 -0.43
CA LEU A 29 -2.48 -16.12 0.68
C LEU A 29 -4.02 -16.23 0.72
N GLY A 30 -4.72 -15.29 0.10
CA GLY A 30 -6.18 -15.28 0.01
C GLY A 30 -6.77 -16.30 -0.98
N THR A 31 -8.10 -16.43 -0.93
CA THR A 31 -8.87 -17.17 -1.94
C THR A 31 -9.17 -16.26 -3.12
N LEU A 32 -8.73 -16.65 -4.32
CA LEU A 32 -8.87 -15.88 -5.55
C LEU A 32 -9.60 -16.72 -6.61
N ALA A 33 -10.68 -16.18 -7.17
CA ALA A 33 -11.22 -16.67 -8.43
C ALA A 33 -10.26 -16.27 -9.55
N ARG A 34 -9.82 -17.20 -10.40
CA ARG A 34 -8.75 -16.98 -11.40
C ARG A 34 -7.41 -16.54 -10.78
N ARG A 35 -6.93 -17.35 -9.83
CA ARG A 35 -5.70 -17.13 -9.07
C ARG A 35 -4.50 -16.77 -9.95
N GLU A 36 -4.22 -17.56 -10.98
CA GLU A 36 -3.06 -17.35 -11.85
C GLU A 36 -3.15 -16.04 -12.63
N ASP A 37 -4.30 -15.78 -13.27
CA ASP A 37 -4.52 -14.54 -14.03
C ASP A 37 -4.42 -13.30 -13.12
N THR A 38 -5.04 -13.36 -11.95
CA THR A 38 -5.04 -12.25 -10.98
C THR A 38 -3.63 -11.96 -10.49
N LEU A 39 -2.88 -12.99 -10.07
CA LEU A 39 -1.53 -12.79 -9.58
C LEU A 39 -0.58 -12.32 -10.67
N SER A 40 -0.72 -12.84 -11.90
CA SER A 40 0.09 -12.41 -13.05
C SER A 40 -0.14 -10.93 -13.36
N ALA A 41 -1.40 -10.49 -13.39
CA ALA A 41 -1.72 -9.09 -13.61
C ALA A 41 -1.12 -8.18 -12.52
N LEU A 42 -1.15 -8.59 -11.24
CA LEU A 42 -0.60 -7.79 -10.15
C LEU A 42 0.92 -7.64 -10.21
N VAL A 43 1.66 -8.70 -10.61
CA VAL A 43 3.13 -8.63 -10.71
C VAL A 43 3.61 -7.88 -11.96
N GLU A 44 2.76 -7.71 -12.96
CA GLU A 44 3.03 -6.92 -14.17
C GLU A 44 2.80 -5.41 -13.97
N MET A 45 2.16 -5.00 -12.88
CA MET A 45 1.97 -3.59 -12.53
C MET A 45 3.30 -2.91 -12.21
N GLN A 46 3.31 -1.58 -12.27
CA GLN A 46 4.45 -0.80 -11.79
C GLN A 46 4.64 -1.02 -10.28
N MET A 47 5.84 -1.41 -9.88
CA MET A 47 6.14 -1.73 -8.48
C MET A 47 6.65 -0.51 -7.73
N ALA A 48 6.14 -0.31 -6.51
CA ALA A 48 6.69 0.64 -5.54
C ALA A 48 8.05 0.15 -5.00
N VAL A 49 8.83 1.09 -4.46
CA VAL A 49 10.13 0.79 -3.84
C VAL A 49 9.91 -0.15 -2.65
N VAL A 50 10.74 -1.19 -2.56
CA VAL A 50 10.78 -2.08 -1.39
C VAL A 50 11.74 -1.47 -0.36
N ALA A 51 11.23 -1.16 0.82
CA ALA A 51 12.04 -0.68 1.93
C ALA A 51 12.94 -1.80 2.48
N GLU A 52 14.17 -1.46 2.85
CA GLU A 52 15.03 -2.39 3.58
C GLU A 52 14.54 -2.53 5.03
N PRO A 53 14.67 -3.72 5.67
CA PRO A 53 14.21 -3.93 7.04
C PRO A 53 14.77 -2.89 8.04
N ALA A 54 16.02 -2.45 7.84
CA ALA A 54 16.63 -1.42 8.68
C ALA A 54 15.96 -0.06 8.53
N GLU A 55 15.51 0.32 7.33
CA GLU A 55 14.77 1.56 7.07
C GLU A 55 13.41 1.51 7.77
N VAL A 56 12.74 0.35 7.75
CA VAL A 56 11.46 0.15 8.44
C VAL A 56 11.62 0.32 9.95
N LEU A 57 12.61 -0.33 10.56
CA LEU A 57 12.87 -0.19 11.99
C LEU A 57 13.22 1.25 12.39
N PHE A 58 14.08 1.91 11.60
CA PHE A 58 14.41 3.32 11.80
C PHE A 58 13.16 4.21 11.70
N PHE A 59 12.31 3.98 10.70
CA PHE A 59 11.09 4.76 10.49
C PHE A 59 10.07 4.59 11.61
N ILE A 60 9.89 3.35 12.12
CA ILE A 60 9.01 3.07 13.26
C ILE A 60 9.43 3.88 14.48
N GLN A 61 10.73 3.90 14.78
CA GLN A 61 11.30 4.65 15.91
C GLN A 61 11.21 6.16 15.68
N ARG A 62 11.52 6.63 14.47
CA ARG A 62 11.59 8.07 14.15
C ARG A 62 10.21 8.75 14.16
N ASN A 63 9.16 8.01 13.87
CA ASN A 63 7.78 8.51 13.73
C ASN A 63 6.85 8.03 14.85
N ASP A 64 7.38 7.41 15.90
CA ASP A 64 6.62 6.87 17.03
C ASP A 64 5.40 6.04 16.57
N ILE A 65 5.62 5.10 15.66
CA ILE A 65 4.54 4.26 15.07
C ILE A 65 4.22 3.06 15.98
N PHE A 66 5.05 2.78 16.98
CA PHE A 66 4.81 1.71 17.95
C PHE A 66 3.45 1.92 18.67
N GLY A 67 2.74 0.82 18.92
CA GLY A 67 1.43 0.87 19.57
C GLY A 67 0.28 1.44 18.72
N SER A 68 0.51 1.80 17.46
CA SER A 68 -0.55 2.26 16.53
C SER A 68 -1.55 1.17 16.14
N GLY A 69 -1.21 -0.11 16.37
CA GLY A 69 -2.06 -1.25 16.08
C GLY A 69 -2.05 -1.69 14.62
N ILE A 70 -1.09 -1.23 13.83
CA ILE A 70 -0.78 -1.73 12.48
C ILE A 70 0.25 -2.87 12.53
N GLY A 71 0.27 -3.72 11.51
CA GLY A 71 1.24 -4.80 11.37
C GLY A 71 2.59 -4.34 10.82
N TYR A 72 3.57 -5.25 10.83
CA TYR A 72 4.91 -4.96 10.27
C TYR A 72 4.87 -4.75 8.75
N VAL A 73 4.01 -5.51 8.03
CA VAL A 73 3.77 -5.29 6.60
C VAL A 73 3.21 -3.89 6.35
N ASP A 74 2.25 -3.43 7.15
CA ASP A 74 1.71 -2.07 7.05
C ASP A 74 2.79 -1.00 7.26
N ALA A 75 3.66 -1.19 8.24
CA ALA A 75 4.81 -0.30 8.46
C ALA A 75 5.74 -0.28 7.24
N HIS A 76 5.99 -1.42 6.62
CA HIS A 76 6.76 -1.50 5.39
C HIS A 76 6.08 -0.76 4.23
N LEU A 77 4.76 -0.84 4.09
CA LEU A 77 4.02 -0.08 3.07
C LEU A 77 4.10 1.43 3.29
N LEU A 78 4.07 1.89 4.55
CA LEU A 78 4.28 3.31 4.87
C LEU A 78 5.66 3.77 4.40
N VAL A 79 6.72 3.01 4.71
CA VAL A 79 8.08 3.37 4.29
C VAL A 79 8.23 3.31 2.77
N ALA A 80 7.77 2.24 2.14
CA ALA A 80 7.74 2.11 0.68
C ALA A 80 7.05 3.30 0.00
N THR A 81 5.94 3.77 0.56
CA THR A 81 5.22 4.97 0.08
C THR A 81 6.09 6.22 0.20
N THR A 82 6.82 6.40 1.33
CA THR A 82 7.72 7.56 1.50
C THR A 82 8.95 7.54 0.59
N LEU A 83 9.41 6.35 0.19
CA LEU A 83 10.57 6.17 -0.70
C LEU A 83 10.18 6.29 -2.18
N THR A 84 8.90 6.11 -2.49
CA THR A 84 8.42 6.17 -3.88
C THR A 84 7.94 7.58 -4.21
N LEU A 85 8.54 8.19 -5.23
CA LEU A 85 8.25 9.56 -5.64
C LEU A 85 6.75 9.73 -5.95
N GLU A 86 6.15 10.80 -5.38
CA GLU A 86 4.75 11.19 -5.57
C GLU A 86 3.71 10.11 -5.18
N ALA A 87 4.12 9.04 -4.51
CA ALA A 87 3.20 8.00 -4.06
C ALA A 87 2.31 8.50 -2.92
N ARG A 88 1.11 7.93 -2.89
CA ARG A 88 0.15 8.07 -1.80
C ARG A 88 -0.39 6.70 -1.44
N LEU A 89 -0.56 6.45 -0.14
CA LEU A 89 -1.08 5.18 0.35
C LEU A 89 -2.60 5.22 0.37
N TRP A 90 -3.22 4.39 -0.46
CA TRP A 90 -4.63 4.09 -0.39
C TRP A 90 -4.87 2.85 0.48
N THR A 91 -5.80 2.93 1.41
CA THR A 91 -6.19 1.80 2.25
C THR A 91 -7.59 1.97 2.83
N ARG A 92 -8.30 0.86 3.01
CA ARG A 92 -9.58 0.80 3.74
C ARG A 92 -9.37 0.49 5.23
N ASP A 93 -8.16 0.12 5.64
CA ASP A 93 -7.85 -0.09 7.06
C ASP A 93 -7.76 1.26 7.79
N LYS A 94 -8.60 1.44 8.81
CA LYS A 94 -8.72 2.70 9.54
C LYS A 94 -7.45 3.05 10.33
N LYS A 95 -6.74 2.06 10.87
CA LYS A 95 -5.53 2.29 11.67
C LYS A 95 -4.38 2.67 10.76
N LEU A 96 -4.20 1.94 9.66
CA LEU A 96 -3.16 2.25 8.67
C LEU A 96 -3.41 3.61 8.04
N ARG A 97 -4.66 3.92 7.68
CA ARG A 97 -5.03 5.23 7.14
C ARG A 97 -4.71 6.36 8.13
N ALA A 98 -5.05 6.21 9.41
CA ALA A 98 -4.76 7.23 10.42
C ALA A 98 -3.24 7.51 10.54
N VAL A 99 -2.39 6.48 10.44
CA VAL A 99 -0.93 6.66 10.43
C VAL A 99 -0.47 7.35 9.14
N ALA A 100 -1.00 6.95 7.99
CA ALA A 100 -0.68 7.58 6.70
C ALA A 100 -1.10 9.06 6.63
N GLU A 101 -2.25 9.42 7.20
CA GLU A 101 -2.74 10.80 7.30
C GLU A 101 -1.81 11.63 8.20
N ARG A 102 -1.43 11.09 9.37
CA ARG A 102 -0.45 11.74 10.27
C ARG A 102 0.89 12.00 9.58
N LEU A 103 1.29 11.14 8.66
CA LEU A 103 2.51 11.25 7.87
C LEU A 103 2.33 12.08 6.58
N SER A 104 1.12 12.59 6.30
CA SER A 104 0.79 13.33 5.07
C SER A 104 1.04 12.54 3.77
N ILE A 105 0.90 11.22 3.82
CA ILE A 105 1.08 10.31 2.68
C ILE A 105 -0.18 9.54 2.31
N ALA A 106 -1.30 9.75 3.02
CA ALA A 106 -2.57 9.12 2.67
C ALA A 106 -3.09 9.65 1.32
N ALA A 107 -3.69 8.76 0.51
CA ALA A 107 -4.42 9.16 -0.68
C ALA A 107 -5.74 9.85 -0.28
N GLU A 108 -6.01 11.00 -0.87
CA GLU A 108 -7.30 11.68 -0.74
C GLU A 108 -8.30 11.00 -1.67
N VAL A 109 -9.15 10.15 -1.08
CA VAL A 109 -10.29 9.57 -1.80
C VAL A 109 -11.55 10.10 -1.12
N GLU A 110 -12.09 11.19 -1.68
CA GLU A 110 -13.41 11.74 -1.35
C GLU A 110 -14.56 10.99 -2.04
#